data_AF-A0A4U6C4W9-F1
#
_entry.id   AF-A0A4U6C4W9-F1
#
_cell.length_a   1.000
_cell.length_b   1.000
_cell.length_c   1.000
_cell.angle_alpha   90.00
_cell.angle_beta   90.00
_cell.angle_gamma   90.00
#
_symmetry.space_group_name_H-M   'P 1'
#
loop_
_entity.id
_entity.type
_entity.pdbx_description
1 polymer ?
#
loop_
_entity_poly.entity_id
_entity_poly.type
_entity_poly.pdbx_seq_one_letter_code
_entity_poly.pdbx_strand_id
1 'polypeptide(L)' 'MRQCLFAVLPLLVVACSQAETSAPLPGSDRDSHGCIGSAGYSWCERTKQCERPWELAQSRGLENTAEAYRLFCSRS' A
#
# COMPACT_ATOMS: atom_id res chain seq x y z
N MET A 1 24.09 1.10 -7.80
CA MET A 1 25.54 0.97 -7.54
C MET A 1 25.90 -0.51 -7.68
N ARG A 2 26.66 -0.88 -8.72
CA ARG A 2 27.07 -2.27 -9.02
C ARG A 2 28.28 -2.63 -8.14
N GLN A 3 28.07 -3.38 -7.07
CA GLN A 3 29.18 -3.96 -6.30
C GLN A 3 29.44 -5.39 -6.82
N CYS A 4 30.18 -5.50 -7.92
CA CYS A 4 30.80 -6.78 -8.30
C CYS A 4 32.20 -6.79 -7.69
N LEU A 5 32.34 -7.24 -6.45
CA LEU A 5 33.67 -7.46 -5.90
C LEU A 5 34.22 -8.77 -6.48
N PHE A 6 35.26 -8.62 -7.28
CA PHE A 6 36.01 -9.69 -7.91
C PHE A 6 36.64 -10.61 -6.86
N ALA A 7 36.20 -11.86 -6.80
CA ALA A 7 36.99 -12.95 -6.25
C ALA A 7 37.31 -13.94 -7.38
N VAL A 8 38.61 -13.95 -7.68
CA VAL A 8 39.47 -14.74 -8.58
C VAL A 8 38.97 -16.15 -9.01
N LEU A 9 39.10 -16.44 -10.32
CA LEU A 9 38.83 -17.64 -11.16
C LEU A 9 39.32 -19.03 -10.64
N PRO A 10 38.91 -20.21 -11.21
CA PRO A 10 37.99 -20.46 -12.35
C PRO A 10 37.03 -21.69 -12.23
N LEU A 11 35.72 -21.53 -12.47
CA LEU A 11 34.89 -22.45 -13.29
C LEU A 11 33.54 -21.77 -13.59
N LEU A 12 33.28 -21.53 -14.87
CA LEU A 12 32.37 -20.49 -15.37
C LEU A 12 30.89 -20.88 -15.31
N VAL A 13 30.24 -20.56 -14.19
CA VAL A 13 28.84 -20.13 -14.22
C VAL A 13 28.76 -18.71 -13.68
N VAL A 14 28.89 -17.74 -14.59
CA VAL A 14 28.47 -16.35 -14.33
C VAL A 14 26.94 -16.38 -14.25
N ALA A 15 26.43 -16.61 -13.05
CA ALA A 15 25.02 -16.37 -12.76
C ALA A 15 24.84 -14.87 -12.54
N CYS A 16 24.39 -14.16 -13.58
CA CYS A 16 23.81 -12.83 -13.38
C CYS A 16 22.48 -13.01 -12.66
N SER A 17 22.45 -12.80 -11.33
CA SER A 17 21.18 -12.61 -10.62
C SER A 17 20.58 -11.28 -11.06
N GLN A 18 19.71 -11.32 -12.06
CA GLN A 18 18.78 -10.22 -12.31
C GLN A 18 17.74 -10.27 -11.20
N ALA A 19 17.86 -9.37 -10.23
CA ALA A 19 16.70 -9.01 -9.43
C ALA A 19 15.73 -8.32 -10.40
N GLU A 20 14.75 -9.05 -10.89
CA GLU A 20 13.69 -8.51 -11.72
C GLU A 20 12.91 -7.49 -10.88
N THR A 21 13.23 -6.20 -11.05
CA THR A 21 12.44 -5.11 -10.49
C THR A 21 11.23 -4.92 -11.39
N SER A 22 10.31 -5.88 -11.42
CA SER A 22 8.98 -5.63 -11.95
C SER A 22 8.30 -4.63 -11.02
N ALA A 23 7.78 -3.53 -11.57
CA ALA A 23 6.96 -2.63 -10.77
C ALA A 23 5.79 -3.42 -10.15
N PRO A 24 5.46 -3.19 -8.87
CA PRO A 24 4.32 -3.84 -8.26
C PRO A 24 3.04 -3.54 -9.05
N LEU A 25 2.18 -4.54 -9.22
CA LEU A 25 0.92 -4.38 -9.92
C LEU A 25 0.04 -3.34 -9.20
N PRO A 26 -0.71 -2.48 -9.92
CA PRO A 26 -1.67 -1.59 -9.30
C PRO A 26 -2.62 -2.34 -8.36
N GLY A 27 -2.84 -1.80 -7.16
CA GLY A 27 -3.71 -2.40 -6.15
C GLY A 27 -3.16 -3.65 -5.47
N SER A 28 -1.86 -3.92 -5.58
CA SER A 28 -1.19 -5.00 -4.81
C SER A 28 -0.90 -4.62 -3.35
N ASP A 29 -1.18 -3.39 -2.95
CA ASP A 29 -0.91 -2.79 -1.63
C ASP A 29 -2.08 -2.91 -0.65
N ARG A 30 -2.72 -4.09 -0.61
CA ARG A 30 -3.80 -4.35 0.35
C ARG A 30 -3.28 -4.42 1.79
N ASP A 31 -3.98 -3.77 2.72
CA ASP A 31 -3.72 -3.91 4.16
C ASP A 31 -4.38 -5.17 4.77
N SER A 32 -4.32 -5.33 6.10
CA SER A 32 -4.91 -6.46 6.82
C SER A 32 -6.44 -6.55 6.72
N HIS A 33 -7.11 -5.47 6.37
CA HIS A 33 -8.55 -5.42 6.12
C HIS A 33 -8.88 -5.57 4.63
N GLY A 34 -7.87 -5.70 3.77
CA GLY A 34 -8.02 -5.76 2.32
C GLY A 34 -8.21 -4.40 1.65
N CYS A 35 -8.02 -3.29 2.37
CA CYS A 35 -8.15 -1.96 1.82
C CYS A 35 -6.94 -1.61 0.97
N ILE A 36 -7.17 -1.01 -0.20
CA ILE A 36 -6.11 -0.58 -1.13
C ILE A 36 -5.77 0.88 -0.83
N GLY A 37 -4.69 1.11 -0.10
CA GLY A 37 -4.28 2.45 0.35
C GLY A 37 -3.98 3.39 -0.83
N SER A 38 -3.32 2.90 -1.86
CA SER A 38 -2.99 3.64 -3.09
C SER A 38 -4.22 4.10 -3.88
N ALA A 39 -5.35 3.40 -3.73
CA ALA A 39 -6.64 3.79 -4.31
C ALA A 39 -7.46 4.72 -3.38
N GLY A 40 -6.94 5.01 -2.20
CA GLY A 40 -7.56 5.92 -1.24
C GLY A 40 -8.52 5.28 -0.25
N TYR A 41 -8.52 3.95 -0.16
CA TYR A 41 -9.36 3.25 0.79
C TYR A 41 -8.72 3.18 2.17
N SER A 42 -9.54 3.34 3.21
CA SER A 42 -9.15 3.17 4.61
C SER A 42 -10.22 2.38 5.35
N TRP A 43 -9.79 1.54 6.29
CA TRP A 43 -10.73 0.74 7.09
C TRP A 43 -11.52 1.62 8.07
N CYS A 44 -12.85 1.42 8.09
CA CYS A 44 -13.75 2.08 9.02
C CYS A 44 -14.42 1.06 9.94
N GLU A 45 -14.05 1.08 11.23
CA GLU A 45 -14.56 0.11 12.21
C GLU A 45 -16.09 0.21 12.40
N ARG A 46 -16.68 1.39 12.24
CA ARG A 46 -18.14 1.57 12.35
C ARG A 46 -18.92 0.97 11.18
N THR A 47 -18.44 1.13 9.94
CA THR A 47 -19.15 0.58 8.76
C THR A 47 -18.70 -0.83 8.38
N LYS A 48 -17.59 -1.31 8.97
CA LYS A 48 -16.92 -2.58 8.65
C LYS A 48 -16.57 -2.67 7.15
N GLN A 49 -16.17 -1.55 6.58
CA GLN A 49 -15.88 -1.42 5.15
C GLN A 49 -14.63 -0.57 4.92
N CYS A 50 -14.03 -0.77 3.75
CA CYS A 50 -13.01 0.11 3.21
C CYS A 50 -13.70 1.32 2.58
N GLU A 51 -13.55 2.48 3.20
CA GLU A 51 -14.19 3.73 2.79
C GLU A 51 -13.15 4.70 2.23
N ARG A 52 -13.56 5.56 1.28
CA ARG A 52 -12.74 6.70 0.85
C ARG A 52 -13.11 7.91 1.71
N PRO A 53 -12.21 8.47 2.54
CA PRO A 53 -12.56 9.52 3.49
C PRO A 53 -13.30 10.73 2.90
N TRP A 54 -12.95 11.15 1.68
CA TRP A 54 -13.58 12.29 1.01
C TRP A 54 -14.99 12.01 0.48
N GLU A 55 -15.25 10.80 -0.03
CA GLU A 55 -16.60 10.39 -0.47
C GLU A 55 -17.51 10.21 0.74
N LEU A 56 -16.97 9.64 1.81
CA LEU A 56 -17.68 9.50 3.07
C LEU A 56 -17.99 10.87 3.69
N ALA A 57 -17.05 11.80 3.65
CA ALA A 57 -17.27 13.18 4.09
C ALA A 57 -18.39 13.86 3.30
N GLN A 58 -18.36 13.76 1.96
CA GLN A 58 -19.42 14.29 1.10
C GLN A 58 -20.79 13.66 1.38
N SER A 59 -20.86 12.34 1.52
CA SER A 59 -22.13 11.61 1.71
C SER A 59 -22.72 11.72 3.12
N ARG A 60 -21.87 11.92 4.14
CA ARG A 60 -22.28 11.98 5.56
C ARG A 60 -22.25 13.39 6.13
N GLY A 61 -21.90 14.41 5.34
CA GLY A 61 -21.80 15.79 5.79
C GLY A 61 -20.71 15.99 6.84
N LEU A 62 -19.59 15.29 6.70
CA LEU A 62 -18.43 15.46 7.58
C LEU A 62 -17.48 16.49 6.97
N GLU A 63 -16.64 17.07 7.82
CA GLU A 63 -15.49 17.83 7.35
C GLU A 63 -14.53 16.91 6.59
N ASN A 64 -13.97 17.37 5.45
CA ASN A 64 -13.05 16.58 4.65
C ASN A 64 -11.63 16.56 5.26
N THR A 65 -11.52 15.98 6.45
CA THR A 65 -10.28 15.87 7.24
C THR A 65 -10.09 14.46 7.77
N ALA A 66 -8.84 14.08 8.02
CA ALA A 66 -8.51 12.78 8.59
C ALA A 66 -9.07 12.63 10.01
N GLU A 67 -9.17 13.72 10.77
CA GLU A 67 -9.74 13.78 12.10
C GLU A 67 -11.22 13.44 12.09
N ALA A 68 -12.00 14.10 11.23
CA ALA A 68 -13.43 13.86 11.12
C ALA A 68 -13.73 12.40 10.69
N TYR A 69 -12.95 11.87 9.75
CA TYR A 69 -13.03 10.46 9.36
C TYR A 69 -12.71 9.52 10.53
N ARG A 70 -11.60 9.75 11.25
CA ARG A 70 -11.21 8.94 12.42
C ARG A 70 -12.28 8.96 13.51
N LEU A 71 -12.85 10.12 13.81
CA LEU A 71 -13.94 10.26 14.79
C LEU A 71 -15.23 9.56 14.33
N PHE A 72 -15.55 9.64 13.04
CA PHE A 72 -16.66 8.92 12.44
C PHE A 72 -16.46 7.41 12.61
N CYS A 73 -15.30 6.90 12.26
CA CYS A 73 -15.03 5.46 12.27
C CYS A 73 -14.75 4.85 13.65
N SER A 74 -14.35 5.65 14.65
CA SER A 74 -14.06 5.16 16.01
C SER A 74 -15.28 5.11 16.95
N ARG A 75 -16.39 5.76 16.61
CA ARG A 75 -17.63 5.71 17.39
C ARG A 75 -18.42 4.48 17.00
N SER A 76 -18.45 3.45 17.87
CA SER A 76 -19.31 2.27 17.71
C SER A 76 -20.73 2.55 18.19
#